data_AF-A0A9W9IJZ9-F1
#
_entry.id   AF-A0A9W9IJZ9-F1
#
_cell.length_a   1.000
_cell.length_b   1.000
_cell.length_c   1.000
_cell.angle_alpha   90.00
_cell.angle_beta   90.00
_cell.angle_gamma   90.00
#
_symmetry.space_group_name_H-M   'P 1'
#
loop_
_entity.id
_entity.type
_entity.pdbx_description
1 polymer ?
#
loop_
_entity_poly.entity_id
_entity_poly.type
_entity_poly.pdbx_seq_one_letter_code
_entity_poly.pdbx_strand_id
1 'polypeptide(L)'
;MSAFGFETATSGMARERAGRHGPLPPRRSENMRHVDDRPDVYEAILLAPGEKKIDVEIDTRLPNAAIFTFHKEDHTLGNLIRARLLKTPNVIFAAYKVPHPLTPNFELRVQTDGVIAPRQAVINASQALIKDLGILSREFTKEYELAKAARQQQNGAE
;
A
#
# COMPACT_ATOMS: atom_id res chain seq x y z
N MET A 1 -50.33 48.94 -71.35
CA MET A 1 -49.79 49.66 -70.18
C MET A 1 -49.88 48.76 -68.96
N SER A 2 -48.94 48.94 -68.03
CA SER A 2 -48.81 48.29 -66.69
C SER A 2 -48.22 46.88 -66.73
N ALA A 3 -46.95 46.62 -66.40
CA ALA A 3 -46.01 47.07 -65.35
C ALA A 3 -46.17 46.33 -64.02
N PHE A 4 -45.08 45.64 -63.65
CA PHE A 4 -44.81 44.82 -62.47
C PHE A 4 -44.71 45.65 -61.18
N GLY A 5 -44.98 45.01 -60.04
CA GLY A 5 -44.65 45.49 -58.69
C GLY A 5 -44.53 44.32 -57.70
N PHE A 6 -43.46 44.34 -56.92
CA PHE A 6 -42.96 43.32 -55.98
C PHE A 6 -43.59 43.53 -54.59
N GLU A 7 -43.97 42.47 -53.86
CA GLU A 7 -44.34 42.57 -52.44
C GLU A 7 -43.71 41.42 -51.62
N THR A 8 -43.26 41.78 -50.42
CA THR A 8 -42.22 41.15 -49.61
C THR A 8 -42.75 40.09 -48.63
N ALA A 9 -41.94 39.05 -48.40
CA ALA A 9 -42.19 37.95 -47.48
C ALA A 9 -41.94 38.30 -46.00
N THR A 10 -42.99 38.68 -45.26
CA THR A 10 -42.97 38.67 -43.78
C THR A 10 -44.38 38.52 -43.20
N SER A 11 -44.94 37.30 -43.16
CA SER A 11 -46.10 36.99 -42.28
C SER A 11 -46.33 35.47 -42.08
N GLY A 12 -45.26 34.68 -41.99
CA GLY A 12 -45.37 33.21 -41.94
C GLY A 12 -44.46 32.50 -40.94
N MET A 13 -43.83 33.21 -40.01
CA MET A 13 -42.88 32.64 -39.03
C MET A 13 -43.18 33.07 -37.60
N ALA A 14 -44.41 32.88 -37.14
CA ALA A 14 -44.77 33.16 -35.75
C ALA A 14 -45.82 32.17 -35.23
N ARG A 15 -45.49 30.86 -35.18
CA ARG A 15 -46.23 29.93 -34.30
C ARG A 15 -45.61 28.57 -33.97
N GLU A 16 -44.33 28.33 -34.21
CA GLU A 16 -43.78 26.97 -34.02
C GLU A 16 -42.38 26.94 -33.43
N ARG A 17 -42.16 27.65 -32.30
CA ARG A 17 -41.03 27.41 -31.37
C ARG A 17 -41.41 27.73 -29.91
N ALA A 18 -42.61 27.35 -29.49
CA ALA A 18 -42.91 27.24 -28.06
C ALA A 18 -42.26 25.96 -27.52
N GLY A 19 -40.94 26.02 -27.32
CA GLY A 19 -40.18 24.99 -26.62
C GLY A 19 -40.78 24.77 -25.23
N ARG A 20 -41.03 23.50 -24.90
CA ARG A 20 -41.57 23.06 -23.61
C ARG A 20 -40.70 23.55 -22.45
N HIS A 21 -41.09 24.65 -21.80
CA HIS A 21 -40.60 24.97 -20.46
C HIS A 21 -41.35 24.10 -19.45
N GLY A 22 -40.81 22.91 -19.19
CA GLY A 22 -41.10 22.22 -17.92
C GLY A 22 -40.45 23.00 -16.76
N PRO A 23 -40.94 22.84 -15.51
CA PRO A 23 -40.30 23.45 -14.36
C PRO A 23 -38.83 23.01 -14.28
N LEU A 24 -37.95 23.94 -13.89
CA LEU A 24 -36.54 23.63 -13.62
C LEU A 24 -36.48 22.46 -12.61
N PRO A 25 -35.58 21.48 -12.81
CA PRO A 25 -35.39 20.42 -11.82
C PRO A 25 -35.06 21.05 -10.46
N PRO A 26 -35.54 20.47 -9.35
CA PRO A 26 -35.23 21.01 -8.02
C PRO A 26 -33.71 21.11 -7.88
N ARG A 27 -33.23 22.26 -7.37
CA ARG A 27 -31.82 22.42 -7.01
C ARG A 27 -31.44 21.24 -6.13
N ARG A 28 -30.40 20.49 -6.54
CA ARG A 28 -29.79 19.41 -5.74
C ARG A 28 -29.68 19.93 -4.30
N SER A 29 -30.32 19.22 -3.36
CA SER A 29 -30.31 19.56 -1.95
C SER A 29 -28.87 19.86 -1.50
N GLU A 30 -28.64 21.05 -0.96
CA GLU A 30 -27.32 21.55 -0.51
C GLU A 30 -26.69 20.78 0.66
N ASN A 31 -27.18 19.57 0.97
CA ASN A 31 -26.72 18.75 2.09
C ASN A 31 -26.17 17.37 1.69
N MET A 32 -25.57 17.24 0.50
CA MET A 32 -24.67 16.10 0.27
C MET A 32 -23.32 16.44 0.88
N ARG A 33 -23.15 16.18 2.18
CA ARG A 33 -21.79 16.13 2.76
C ARG A 33 -21.04 15.10 1.93
N HIS A 34 -19.99 15.51 1.23
CA HIS A 34 -19.07 14.55 0.64
C HIS A 34 -18.60 13.64 1.78
N VAL A 35 -19.01 12.37 1.73
CA VAL A 35 -18.44 11.35 2.60
C VAL A 35 -17.01 11.21 2.13
N ASP A 36 -16.07 11.45 3.05
CA ASP A 36 -14.67 11.27 2.78
C ASP A 36 -14.38 9.77 2.74
N ASP A 37 -14.36 9.20 1.53
CA ASP A 37 -14.13 7.77 1.31
C ASP A 37 -12.63 7.39 1.43
N ARG A 38 -11.78 8.32 1.90
CA ARG A 38 -10.38 8.02 2.15
C ARG A 38 -10.28 7.05 3.34
N PRO A 39 -9.46 5.99 3.22
CA PRO A 39 -9.17 5.13 4.36
C PRO A 39 -8.49 5.92 5.48
N ASP A 40 -8.68 5.47 6.72
CA ASP A 40 -8.00 6.05 7.87
C ASP A 40 -6.47 5.84 7.71
N VAL A 41 -5.69 6.86 8.04
CA VAL A 41 -4.22 6.84 7.99
C VAL A 41 -3.67 5.68 8.83
N TYR A 42 -4.33 5.35 9.94
CA TYR A 42 -3.89 4.28 10.83
C TYR A 42 -4.31 2.88 10.39
N GLU A 43 -5.23 2.76 9.43
CA GLU A 43 -5.70 1.47 8.92
C GLU A 43 -4.56 0.67 8.27
N ALA A 44 -3.52 1.34 7.78
CA ALA A 44 -2.34 0.70 7.20
C ALA A 44 -1.50 -0.10 8.21
N ILE A 45 -1.56 0.26 9.51
CA ILE A 45 -0.64 -0.23 10.54
C ILE A 45 -1.38 -0.95 11.67
N LEU A 46 -2.60 -0.52 11.99
CA LEU A 46 -3.40 -1.09 13.06
C LEU A 46 -4.25 -2.25 12.56
N LEU A 47 -4.20 -3.37 13.29
CA LEU A 47 -5.08 -4.51 13.07
C LEU A 47 -6.50 -4.18 13.54
N ALA A 48 -7.49 -4.64 12.79
CA ALA A 48 -8.87 -4.59 13.23
C ALA A 48 -9.10 -5.53 14.43
N PRO A 49 -10.13 -5.29 15.28
CA PRO A 49 -10.44 -6.18 16.40
C PRO A 49 -10.66 -7.62 15.93
N GLY A 50 -9.84 -8.56 16.43
CA GLY A 50 -9.91 -9.98 16.07
C GLY A 50 -9.14 -10.39 14.82
N GLU A 51 -8.52 -9.45 14.10
CA GLU A 51 -7.65 -9.74 12.96
C GLU A 51 -6.31 -10.32 13.43
N LYS A 52 -5.88 -11.43 12.83
CA LYS A 52 -4.58 -12.03 13.11
C LYS A 52 -3.50 -11.25 12.36
N LYS A 53 -2.30 -11.11 12.96
CA LYS A 53 -1.16 -10.51 12.26
C LYS A 53 -0.66 -11.37 11.10
N ILE A 54 -0.71 -12.70 11.27
CA ILE A 54 -0.15 -13.66 10.32
C ILE A 54 -1.14 -14.80 10.14
N ASP A 55 -1.49 -15.08 8.88
CA ASP A 55 -2.14 -16.31 8.47
C ASP A 55 -1.15 -17.23 7.76
N VAL A 56 -1.32 -18.54 7.94
CA VAL A 56 -0.40 -19.54 7.38
C VAL A 56 -1.21 -20.56 6.59
N GLU A 57 -0.85 -20.73 5.32
CA GLU A 57 -1.42 -21.70 4.41
C GLU A 57 -0.32 -22.65 3.94
N ILE A 58 -0.60 -23.97 3.94
CA ILE A 58 0.32 -24.96 3.38
C ILE A 58 0.12 -24.98 1.88
N ASP A 59 1.18 -24.78 1.10
CA ASP A 59 1.08 -24.77 -0.35
C ASP A 59 1.07 -26.21 -0.88
N THR A 60 -0.10 -26.69 -1.27
CA THR A 60 -0.29 -28.07 -1.76
C THR A 60 0.36 -28.33 -3.12
N ARG A 61 0.78 -27.29 -3.84
CA ARG A 61 1.38 -27.41 -5.18
C ARG A 61 2.86 -27.79 -5.14
N LEU A 62 3.54 -27.56 -4.01
CA LEU A 62 4.96 -27.86 -3.83
C LEU A 62 5.19 -28.56 -2.50
N PRO A 63 6.06 -29.58 -2.43
CA PRO A 63 6.40 -30.22 -1.17
C PRO A 63 7.15 -29.24 -0.27
N ASN A 64 6.91 -29.35 1.04
CA ASN A 64 7.59 -28.57 2.08
C ASN A 64 7.56 -27.05 1.83
N ALA A 65 6.41 -26.55 1.35
CA ALA A 65 6.17 -25.14 1.07
C ALA A 65 4.99 -24.60 1.88
N ALA A 66 5.09 -23.35 2.30
CA ALA A 66 4.00 -22.62 2.96
C ALA A 66 3.96 -21.16 2.49
N ILE A 67 2.76 -20.59 2.52
CA ILE A 67 2.48 -19.19 2.24
C ILE A 67 2.07 -18.53 3.56
N PHE A 68 2.75 -17.45 3.90
CA PHE A 68 2.50 -16.65 5.10
C PHE A 68 1.94 -15.29 4.66
N THR A 69 0.73 -14.97 5.07
CA THR A 69 0.12 -13.67 4.80
C THR A 69 0.30 -12.79 6.02
N PHE A 70 1.02 -11.68 5.86
CA PHE A 70 1.26 -10.70 6.90
C PHE A 70 0.32 -9.52 6.70
N HIS A 71 -0.54 -9.26 7.69
CA HIS A 71 -1.48 -8.16 7.66
C HIS A 71 -0.88 -6.91 8.30
N LYS A 72 -1.25 -5.74 7.76
CA LYS A 72 -0.78 -4.42 8.20
C LYS A 72 0.75 -4.32 8.17
N GLU A 73 1.36 -4.84 7.11
CA GLU A 73 2.80 -4.80 6.86
C GLU A 73 3.05 -4.58 5.37
N ASP A 74 4.24 -4.08 5.04
CA ASP A 74 4.59 -3.66 3.70
C ASP A 74 5.94 -4.26 3.23
N HIS A 75 6.50 -3.65 2.18
CA HIS A 75 7.79 -4.02 1.62
C HIS A 75 8.95 -3.95 2.62
N THR A 76 8.85 -3.14 3.68
CA THR A 76 9.89 -2.99 4.70
C THR A 76 10.19 -4.32 5.36
N LEU A 77 9.16 -4.97 5.94
CA LEU A 77 9.31 -6.26 6.58
C LEU A 77 9.44 -7.39 5.55
N GLY A 78 8.64 -7.35 4.47
CA GLY A 78 8.63 -8.39 3.45
C GLY A 78 9.99 -8.59 2.78
N ASN A 79 10.63 -7.51 2.33
CA ASN A 79 11.94 -7.59 1.70
C ASN A 79 13.03 -7.99 2.69
N LEU A 80 12.97 -7.48 3.93
CA LEU A 80 13.96 -7.79 4.97
C LEU A 80 13.99 -9.29 5.29
N ILE A 81 12.81 -9.88 5.56
CA ILE A 81 12.70 -11.32 5.88
C ILE A 81 13.09 -12.16 4.66
N ARG A 82 12.61 -11.80 3.46
CA ARG A 82 12.95 -12.50 2.22
C ARG A 82 14.45 -12.54 1.96
N ALA A 83 15.14 -11.40 2.11
CA ALA A 83 16.59 -11.32 1.92
C ALA A 83 17.36 -12.18 2.94
N ARG A 84 16.88 -12.29 4.19
CA ARG A 84 17.49 -13.17 5.18
C ARG A 84 17.23 -14.65 4.86
N LEU A 85 16.01 -15.01 4.49
CA LEU A 85 15.65 -16.39 4.18
C LEU A 85 16.48 -16.97 3.04
N LEU A 86 16.74 -16.18 1.99
CA LEU A 86 17.61 -16.60 0.88
C LEU A 86 19.06 -16.91 1.29
N LYS A 87 19.51 -16.43 2.46
CA LYS A 87 20.83 -16.72 3.02
C LYS A 87 20.80 -17.85 4.05
N THR A 88 19.63 -18.29 4.48
CA THR A 88 19.47 -19.33 5.49
C THR A 88 19.68 -20.70 4.86
N PRO A 89 20.53 -21.58 5.43
CA PRO A 89 20.66 -22.94 4.94
C PRO A 89 19.31 -23.67 5.03
N ASN A 90 19.09 -24.65 4.15
CA ASN A 90 17.87 -25.47 4.10
C ASN A 90 16.62 -24.75 3.53
N VAL A 91 16.74 -23.48 3.15
CA VAL A 91 15.71 -22.76 2.37
C VAL A 91 16.05 -22.87 0.89
N ILE A 92 15.15 -23.47 0.13
CA ILE A 92 15.30 -23.63 -1.33
C ILE A 92 14.75 -22.40 -2.07
N PHE A 93 13.62 -21.88 -1.59
CA PHE A 93 12.94 -20.76 -2.22
C PHE A 93 12.35 -19.83 -1.18
N ALA A 94 12.50 -18.52 -1.41
CA ALA A 94 11.82 -17.48 -0.66
C ALA A 94 11.50 -16.29 -1.56
N ALA A 95 10.22 -15.95 -1.65
CA ALA A 95 9.74 -14.79 -2.38
C ALA A 95 8.58 -14.14 -1.63
N TYR A 96 8.44 -12.83 -1.76
CA TYR A 96 7.29 -12.11 -1.25
C TYR A 96 6.66 -11.28 -2.37
N LYS A 97 5.37 -11.00 -2.24
CA LYS A 97 4.63 -10.07 -3.10
C LYS A 97 3.60 -9.30 -2.28
N VAL A 98 3.30 -8.08 -2.71
CA VAL A 98 2.13 -7.32 -2.25
C VAL A 98 1.03 -7.56 -3.27
N PRO A 99 -0.09 -8.23 -2.92
CA PRO A 99 -1.15 -8.54 -3.87
C PRO A 99 -1.76 -7.31 -4.51
N HIS A 100 -1.93 -6.24 -3.72
CA HIS A 100 -2.50 -4.98 -4.18
C HIS A 100 -1.99 -3.81 -3.32
N PRO A 101 -1.61 -2.65 -3.90
CA PRO A 101 -1.02 -1.54 -3.14
C PRO A 101 -1.98 -0.86 -2.15
N LEU A 102 -3.30 -0.93 -2.38
CA LEU A 102 -4.30 -0.37 -1.46
C LEU A 102 -4.59 -1.27 -0.25
N THR A 103 -4.08 -2.50 -0.24
CA THR A 103 -4.26 -3.40 0.89
C THR A 103 -2.90 -3.57 1.56
N PRO A 104 -2.75 -3.17 2.84
CA PRO A 104 -1.47 -3.22 3.54
C PRO A 104 -1.17 -4.65 3.99
N ASN A 105 -0.98 -5.58 3.06
CA ASN A 105 -0.57 -6.94 3.34
C ASN A 105 0.44 -7.44 2.31
N PHE A 106 1.24 -8.42 2.72
CA PHE A 106 2.11 -9.13 1.81
C PHE A 106 2.03 -10.64 2.03
N GLU A 107 2.21 -11.39 0.95
CA GLU A 107 2.31 -12.84 0.96
C GLU A 107 3.78 -13.23 0.82
N LEU A 108 4.28 -14.03 1.75
CA LEU A 108 5.62 -14.61 1.75
C LEU A 108 5.52 -16.12 1.51
N ARG A 109 6.06 -16.58 0.40
CA ARG A 109 6.15 -18.00 0.07
C ARG A 109 7.54 -18.52 0.40
N VAL A 110 7.60 -19.58 1.19
CA VAL A 110 8.85 -20.23 1.62
C VAL A 110 8.78 -21.72 1.31
N GLN A 111 9.84 -22.23 0.68
CA GLN A 111 10.05 -23.64 0.44
C GLN A 111 11.37 -24.08 1.08
N THR A 112 11.35 -25.24 1.71
CA THR A 112 12.48 -25.84 2.41
C THR A 112 12.82 -27.20 1.81
N ASP A 113 14.02 -27.70 2.11
CA ASP A 113 14.49 -29.03 1.71
C ASP A 113 13.82 -30.20 2.46
N GLY A 114 13.02 -29.91 3.49
CA GLY A 114 12.35 -30.89 4.33
C GLY A 114 13.10 -31.27 5.60
N VAL A 115 14.34 -30.79 5.80
CA VAL A 115 15.07 -30.95 7.07
C VAL A 115 14.44 -30.08 8.15
N ILE A 116 14.00 -28.88 7.76
CA ILE A 116 13.27 -27.96 8.64
C ILE A 116 11.92 -27.61 8.01
N ALA A 117 10.90 -27.40 8.84
CA ALA A 117 9.62 -26.91 8.37
C ALA A 117 9.74 -25.44 7.91
N PRO A 118 8.98 -24.99 6.89
CA PRO A 118 8.99 -23.59 6.43
C PRO A 118 8.72 -22.58 7.54
N ARG A 119 7.81 -22.91 8.47
CA ARG A 119 7.51 -22.10 9.65
C ARG A 119 8.77 -21.90 10.52
N GLN A 120 9.54 -22.96 10.73
CA GLN A 120 10.76 -22.90 11.52
C GLN A 120 11.84 -22.07 10.80
N ALA A 121 11.94 -22.18 9.47
CA ALA A 121 12.86 -21.38 8.68
C ALA A 121 12.58 -19.87 8.84
N VAL A 122 11.31 -19.46 8.82
CA VAL A 122 10.91 -18.06 9.06
C VAL A 122 11.27 -17.61 10.47
N ILE A 123 10.99 -18.40 11.50
CA ILE A 123 11.35 -18.08 12.89
C ILE A 123 12.87 -17.90 13.04
N ASN A 124 13.65 -18.84 12.50
CA ASN A 124 15.11 -18.80 12.56
C ASN A 124 15.67 -17.56 11.85
N ALA A 125 15.13 -17.22 10.68
CA ALA A 125 15.51 -16.02 9.94
C ALA A 125 15.19 -14.74 10.74
N SER A 126 14.00 -14.65 11.34
CA SER A 126 13.61 -13.50 12.17
C SER A 126 14.50 -13.35 13.40
N GLN A 127 14.82 -14.43 14.10
CA GLN A 127 15.74 -14.39 15.24
C GLN A 127 17.15 -13.95 14.84
N ALA A 128 17.63 -14.39 13.67
CA ALA A 128 18.91 -13.94 13.16
C ALA A 128 18.91 -12.44 12.80
N LEU A 129 17.83 -11.93 12.17
CA LEU A 129 17.67 -10.51 11.90
C LEU A 129 17.66 -9.65 13.16
N ILE A 130 16.97 -10.08 14.21
CA ILE A 130 16.96 -9.37 15.50
C ILE A 130 18.39 -9.27 16.07
N LYS A 131 19.19 -10.34 15.96
CA LYS A 131 20.59 -10.34 16.40
C LYS A 131 21.44 -9.38 15.55
N ASP A 132 21.30 -9.44 14.23
CA ASP A 132 22.04 -8.58 13.29
C ASP A 132 21.75 -7.09 13.55
N LEU A 133 20.47 -6.73 13.69
CA LEU A 133 20.05 -5.35 14.02
C LEU A 133 20.51 -4.93 15.41
N GLY A 134 20.51 -5.84 16.38
CA GLY A 134 21.06 -5.59 17.71
C GLY A 134 22.56 -5.29 17.68
N ILE A 135 23.34 -5.99 16.85
CA ILE A 135 24.76 -5.69 16.64
C ILE A 135 24.92 -4.31 16.00
N LEU A 136 24.19 -4.05 14.92
CA LEU A 136 24.24 -2.75 14.22
C LEU A 136 23.94 -1.59 15.17
N SER A 137 22.88 -1.69 15.98
CA SER A 137 22.52 -0.65 16.94
C SER A 137 23.63 -0.38 17.94
N ARG A 138 24.26 -1.42 18.50
CA ARG A 138 25.34 -1.24 19.48
C ARG A 138 26.58 -0.60 18.86
N GLU A 139 27.04 -1.11 17.72
CA GLU A 139 28.22 -0.57 17.04
C GLU A 139 27.97 0.87 16.57
N PHE A 140 26.77 1.16 16.05
CA PHE A 140 26.41 2.52 15.66
C PHE A 140 26.42 3.49 16.85
N THR A 141 25.80 3.12 17.98
CA THR A 141 25.80 3.97 19.19
C THR A 141 27.22 4.19 19.72
N LYS A 142 28.04 3.14 19.74
CA LYS A 142 29.44 3.25 20.17
C LYS A 142 30.22 4.26 19.32
N GLU A 143 30.19 4.12 18.00
CA GLU A 143 30.92 5.03 17.10
C GLU A 143 30.35 6.46 17.15
N TYR A 144 29.03 6.60 17.31
CA TYR A 144 28.40 7.91 17.46
C TYR A 144 28.89 8.66 18.72
N GLU A 145 28.96 7.99 19.87
CA GLU A 145 29.45 8.62 21.11
C GLU A 145 30.95 8.96 21.04
N LEU A 146 31.77 8.09 20.43
CA LEU A 146 33.19 8.36 20.18
C LEU A 146 33.38 9.60 19.29
N ALA A 147 32.63 9.70 18.19
CA ALA A 147 32.69 10.83 17.28
C ALA A 147 32.22 12.15 17.93
N LYS A 148 31.19 12.08 18.78
CA LYS A 148 30.68 13.23 19.53
C LYS A 148 31.71 13.75 20.53
N ALA A 149 32.37 12.86 21.28
CA ALA A 149 33.40 13.23 22.24
C ALA A 149 34.61 13.89 21.56
N ALA A 150 35.07 13.35 20.42
CA ALA A 150 36.18 13.92 19.65
C ALA A 150 35.86 15.34 19.13
N ARG A 151 34.63 15.60 18.65
CA ARG A 151 34.20 16.93 18.20
C ARG A 151 34.15 17.96 19.34
N GLN A 152 33.76 17.57 20.54
CA GLN A 152 33.72 18.47 21.69
C GLN A 152 35.11 18.89 22.16
N GLN A 153 36.11 18.01 22.04
CA GLN A 153 37.50 18.35 22.36
C GLN A 153 38.11 19.34 21.36
N GLN A 154 37.73 19.28 20.08
CA GLN A 154 38.19 20.23 19.05
C GLN A 154 37.60 21.63 19.26
N ASN A 155 36.33 21.72 19.66
CA ASN A 155 35.64 22.99 19.84
C ASN A 155 35.96 23.70 21.17
N GLY A 156 36.63 23.03 22.11
CA GLY A 156 37.07 23.61 23.40
C GLY A 156 38.53 24.07 23.40
N ALA A 157 39.23 23.96 22.27
CA ALA A 157 40.63 24.35 22.10
C ALA A 157 40.82 25.65 21.31
N GLU A 158 39.72 26.31 20.92
CA GLU A 158 39.65 27.71 20.45
C GLU A 158 39.04 28.60 21.55
#